data_AF-A0A970DG90-F1
#
_entry.id   AF-A0A970DG90-F1
#
_cell.length_a   1.000
_cell.length_b   1.000
_cell.length_c   1.000
_cell.angle_alpha   90.00
_cell.angle_beta   90.00
_cell.angle_gamma   90.00
#
_symmetry.space_group_name_H-M   'P 1'
#
loop_
_entity.id
_entity.type
_entity.pdbx_description
1 polymer ?
#
loop_
_entity_poly.entity_id
_entity_poly.type
_entity_poly.pdbx_seq_one_letter_code
_entity_poly.pdbx_strand_id
1 'polypeptide(L)'
;MSNKIISSKEEVKNFLSEMKELLTDPGFDVGADLDILMRKKTESPTDPYTTANTLLALDFDKYDVLNQLMSLNVSDYLRNIH
;
A
#
# COMPACT_ATOMS: atom_id res chain seq x y z
N MET A 1 14.71 24.77 0.09
CA MET A 1 14.37 24.45 -1.32
C MET A 1 13.58 23.15 -1.31
N SER A 2 12.33 23.16 -1.75
CA SER A 2 11.53 21.94 -1.84
C SER A 2 11.88 21.24 -3.16
N ASN A 3 12.70 20.20 -3.10
CA ASN A 3 12.85 19.28 -4.23
C ASN A 3 11.52 18.54 -4.39
N LYS A 4 10.61 19.10 -5.20
CA LYS A 4 9.40 18.41 -5.65
C LYS A 4 9.84 17.34 -6.64
N ILE A 5 10.17 16.15 -6.14
CA ILE A 5 10.34 14.97 -6.97
C ILE A 5 8.93 14.57 -7.46
N ILE A 6 8.69 14.77 -8.75
CA ILE A 6 7.48 14.31 -9.41
C ILE A 6 7.84 12.99 -10.07
N SER A 7 7.33 11.87 -9.57
CA SER A 7 7.51 10.58 -10.23
C SER A 7 6.90 10.63 -11.63
N SER A 8 7.70 10.31 -12.62
CA SER A 8 7.27 10.11 -14.00
C SER A 8 6.38 8.87 -14.11
N LYS A 9 5.60 8.80 -15.19
CA LYS A 9 4.77 7.64 -15.49
C LYS A 9 5.59 6.33 -15.54
N GLU A 10 6.82 6.41 -16.06
CA GLU A 10 7.70 5.25 -16.17
C GLU A 10 8.20 4.80 -14.80
N GLU A 11 8.54 5.73 -13.90
CA GLU A 11 8.92 5.39 -12.52
C GLU A 11 7.78 4.70 -11.76
N VAL A 12 6.54 5.20 -11.91
CA VAL A 12 5.36 4.56 -11.31
C VAL A 12 5.14 3.15 -11.88
N LYS A 13 5.29 2.99 -13.20
CA LYS A 13 5.16 1.69 -13.87
C LYS A 13 6.22 0.69 -13.39
N ASN A 14 7.48 1.12 -13.29
CA ASN A 14 8.58 0.28 -12.84
C ASN A 14 8.37 -0.14 -11.38
N PHE A 15 8.00 0.81 -10.51
CA PHE A 15 7.67 0.51 -9.12
C PHE A 15 6.55 -0.52 -8.99
N LEU A 16 5.45 -0.38 -9.76
CA LEU A 16 4.36 -1.35 -9.75
C LEU A 16 4.80 -2.73 -10.28
N SER A 17 5.71 -2.79 -11.24
CA SER A 17 6.27 -4.06 -11.74
C SER A 17 7.09 -4.75 -10.66
N GLU A 18 8.06 -4.03 -10.07
CA GLU A 18 8.94 -4.56 -9.02
C GLU A 18 8.14 -5.04 -7.79
N MET A 19 7.13 -4.27 -7.39
CA MET A 19 6.24 -4.65 -6.29
C MET A 19 5.50 -5.96 -6.61
N LYS A 20 4.90 -6.06 -7.81
CA LYS A 20 4.15 -7.27 -8.19
C LYS A 20 5.05 -8.48 -8.34
N GLU A 21 6.25 -8.31 -8.89
CA GLU A 21 7.26 -9.37 -8.97
C GLU A 21 7.58 -9.92 -7.58
N LEU A 22 7.88 -9.04 -6.61
CA LEU A 22 8.15 -9.43 -5.22
C LEU A 22 6.97 -10.16 -4.58
N LEU A 23 5.74 -9.66 -4.75
CA LEU A 23 4.53 -10.24 -4.17
C LEU A 23 4.11 -11.57 -4.82
N THR A 24 4.60 -11.86 -6.04
CA THR A 24 4.36 -13.13 -6.74
C THR A 24 5.52 -14.12 -6.61
N ASP A 25 6.59 -13.76 -5.90
CA ASP A 25 7.69 -14.67 -5.66
C ASP A 25 7.19 -15.92 -4.91
N PRO A 26 7.52 -17.15 -5.37
CA PRO A 26 7.06 -18.38 -4.71
C PRO A 26 7.51 -18.52 -3.25
N GLY A 27 8.55 -17.80 -2.84
CA GLY A 27 9.04 -17.75 -1.46
C GLY A 27 8.39 -16.67 -0.60
N PHE A 28 7.55 -15.80 -1.17
CA PHE A 28 6.86 -14.75 -0.42
C PHE A 28 5.70 -15.33 0.40
N ASP A 29 5.80 -15.22 1.72
CA ASP A 29 4.75 -15.61 2.66
C ASP A 29 4.00 -14.37 3.14
N VAL A 30 2.73 -14.21 2.73
CA VAL A 30 1.86 -13.09 3.12
C VAL A 30 1.74 -12.95 4.65
N GLY A 31 1.80 -14.05 5.40
CA GLY A 31 1.74 -14.04 6.85
C GLY A 31 2.97 -13.39 7.47
N ALA A 32 4.15 -13.72 6.96
CA ALA A 32 5.46 -13.34 7.50
C ALA A 32 6.04 -12.06 6.89
N ASP A 33 5.87 -11.88 5.59
CA ASP A 33 6.57 -10.88 4.78
C ASP A 33 5.71 -9.64 4.50
N LEU A 34 4.38 -9.76 4.52
CA LEU A 34 3.47 -8.61 4.39
C LEU A 34 3.11 -8.04 5.76
N ASP A 35 3.80 -6.98 6.17
CA ASP A 35 3.44 -6.19 7.35
C ASP A 35 2.55 -4.99 6.98
N ILE A 36 1.44 -4.84 7.71
CA ILE A 36 0.48 -3.76 7.51
C ILE A 36 0.44 -2.92 8.78
N LEU A 37 0.87 -1.66 8.65
CA LEU A 37 0.86 -0.74 9.76
C LEU A 37 -0.59 -0.37 10.13
N MET A 38 -1.08 -0.96 11.22
CA MET A 38 -2.47 -0.83 11.70
C MET A 38 -2.83 0.58 12.16
N ARG A 39 -1.84 1.37 12.60
CA ARG A 39 -1.98 2.79 12.97
C ARG A 39 -0.62 3.48 12.97
N LYS A 40 -0.58 4.78 12.74
CA LYS A 40 0.62 5.59 12.96
C LYS A 40 0.92 5.71 14.45
N LYS A 41 2.20 5.91 14.80
CA LYS A 41 2.64 6.07 16.20
C LYS A 41 1.98 7.26 16.91
N THR A 42 1.62 8.31 16.15
CA THR A 42 1.00 9.53 16.66
C THR A 42 -0.52 9.44 16.79
N GLU A 43 -1.14 8.40 16.22
CA GLU A 43 -2.60 8.21 16.28
C GLU A 43 -3.01 7.64 17.64
N SER A 44 -4.10 8.18 18.18
CA SER A 44 -4.69 7.70 19.43
C SER A 44 -5.08 6.22 19.28
N PRO A 45 -4.98 5.40 20.34
CA PRO A 45 -5.59 4.06 20.34
C PRO A 45 -7.10 4.07 20.07
N THR A 46 -7.77 5.21 20.28
CA THR A 46 -9.20 5.42 20.03
C THR A 46 -9.49 6.20 18.75
N ASP A 47 -8.50 6.41 17.90
CA ASP A 47 -8.70 7.11 16.62
C ASP A 47 -9.61 6.27 15.71
N PRO A 48 -10.78 6.79 15.29
CA PRO A 48 -11.69 6.05 14.42
C PRO A 48 -11.12 5.85 13.01
N TYR A 49 -10.13 6.63 12.57
CA TYR A 49 -9.63 6.66 11.19
C TYR A 49 -8.28 5.94 11.01
N THR A 50 -8.08 4.84 11.74
CA THR A 50 -6.87 4.00 11.61
C THR A 50 -7.01 3.00 10.46
N THR A 51 -5.86 2.49 9.98
CA THR A 51 -5.83 1.37 9.02
C THR A 51 -6.60 0.17 9.56
N ALA A 52 -6.44 -0.16 10.85
CA ALA A 52 -7.15 -1.26 11.49
C ALA A 52 -8.67 -1.13 11.36
N ASN A 53 -9.22 0.05 11.69
CA ASN A 53 -10.67 0.27 11.59
C ASN A 53 -11.16 0.23 10.14
N THR A 54 -10.33 0.69 9.19
CA THR A 54 -10.65 0.63 7.76
C THR A 54 -10.72 -0.82 7.28
N LEU A 55 -9.72 -1.64 7.62
CA LEU A 55 -9.72 -3.07 7.28
C LEU A 55 -10.92 -3.80 7.90
N LEU A 56 -11.23 -3.53 9.17
CA LEU A 56 -12.41 -4.09 9.84
C LEU A 56 -13.72 -3.66 9.17
N ALA A 57 -13.86 -2.39 8.77
CA ALA A 57 -15.06 -1.88 8.11
C ALA A 57 -15.26 -2.46 6.71
N LEU A 58 -14.17 -2.83 6.03
CA LEU A 58 -14.18 -3.46 4.71
C LEU A 58 -14.24 -5.00 4.78
N ASP A 59 -14.16 -5.58 5.98
CA ASP A 59 -14.00 -7.03 6.20
C ASP A 59 -12.78 -7.60 5.46
N PHE A 60 -11.67 -6.87 5.47
CA PHE A 60 -10.44 -7.23 4.77
C PHE A 60 -9.45 -7.95 5.69
N ASP A 61 -8.87 -9.03 5.18
CA ASP A 61 -7.67 -9.64 5.71
C ASP A 61 -6.40 -9.24 4.91
N LYS A 62 -5.26 -9.85 5.25
CA LYS A 62 -3.98 -9.56 4.56
C LYS A 62 -4.00 -9.97 3.08
N TYR A 63 -4.72 -11.03 2.72
CA TYR A 63 -4.83 -11.49 1.33
C TYR A 63 -5.71 -10.55 0.50
N ASP A 64 -6.74 -9.94 1.11
CA ASP A 64 -7.51 -8.89 0.44
C ASP A 64 -6.63 -7.69 0.11
N VAL A 65 -5.77 -7.27 1.05
CA VAL A 65 -4.80 -6.19 0.82
C VAL A 65 -3.80 -6.57 -0.29
N LEU A 66 -3.27 -7.80 -0.27
CA LEU A 66 -2.44 -8.31 -1.37
C LEU A 66 -3.18 -8.22 -2.72
N ASN A 67 -4.42 -8.66 -2.78
CA ASN A 67 -5.23 -8.63 -4.01
C ASN A 67 -5.43 -7.20 -4.51
N GLN A 68 -5.66 -6.23 -3.61
CA GLN A 68 -5.72 -4.82 -3.98
C GLN A 68 -4.39 -4.32 -4.56
N LEU A 69 -3.26 -4.64 -3.91
CA LEU A 69 -1.93 -4.28 -4.42
C LEU A 69 -1.68 -4.88 -5.82
N MET A 70 -2.09 -6.13 -6.05
CA MET A 70 -1.97 -6.79 -7.35
C MET A 70 -2.86 -6.14 -8.43
N SER A 71 -4.00 -5.56 -8.04
CA SER A 71 -4.93 -4.90 -8.96
C SER A 71 -4.48 -3.50 -9.40
N LEU A 72 -3.54 -2.86 -8.67
CA LEU A 72 -3.10 -1.50 -8.94
C LEU A 72 -2.55 -1.33 -10.36
N ASN A 73 -2.95 -0.22 -10.99
CA ASN A 73 -2.51 0.17 -12.31
C ASN A 73 -1.97 1.61 -12.30
N VAL A 74 -1.29 2.00 -13.38
CA VAL A 74 -0.68 3.34 -13.49
C VAL A 74 -1.73 4.47 -13.46
N SER A 75 -2.97 4.21 -13.90
CA SER A 75 -4.06 5.19 -13.81
C SER A 75 -4.62 5.38 -12.41
N ASP A 76 -4.39 4.44 -11.48
CA ASP A 76 -4.80 4.58 -10.07
C ASP A 76 -3.85 5.49 -9.27
N TYR A 77 -2.71 5.88 -9.87
CA TYR A 77 -1.75 6.75 -9.21
C TYR A 77 -2.31 8.15 -9.01
N LEU A 78 -2.73 8.42 -7.77
CA LEU A 78 -3.15 9.74 -7.30
C LEU A 78 -1.99 10.42 -6.59
N ARG A 79 -1.59 11.59 -7.10
CA ARG A 79 -0.61 12.45 -6.44
C ARG A 79 -1.33 13.44 -5.52
N ASN A 80 -1.00 13.42 -4.23
CA ASN A 80 -1.35 14.51 -3.34
C ASN A 80 -0.48 15.74 -3.66
N ILE A 81 -1.09 16.78 -4.23
CA ILE A 81 -0.46 18.09 -4.41
C ILE A 81 -0.75 18.89 -3.13
N HIS A 82 0.26 19.07 -2.28
CA HIS A 82 0.28 20.08 -1.22
C HIS A 82 1.28 21.19 -1.59
#